data_AF-A0A2A4I741-F1
#
_entry.id   AF-A0A2A4I741-F1
#
_cell.length_a   1.000
_cell.length_b   1.000
_cell.length_c   1.000
_cell.angle_alpha   90.00
_cell.angle_beta   90.00
_cell.angle_gamma   90.00
#
_symmetry.space_group_name_H-M   'P 1'
#
loop_
_entity.id
_entity.type
_entity.pdbx_description
1 polymer ?
#
loop_
_entity_poly.entity_id
_entity_poly.type
_entity_poly.pdbx_seq_one_letter_code
_entity_poly.pdbx_strand_id
1 'polypeptide(L)'
;MLLGGGDWDSQAFRWFAKKAGYGHILILRASGDGEGGREMFAEMAGVASVSTILFTDRAASTDSRVLAAIAKADGIFLAGGDQAKYVRFWQGTPVARALDAHVAAGKPIAGTSAGLAVLGGTAYGAMDGGSIDSFRALSDPAGDAVTLVRDFLHMPRLAHVVTDTHFNQRDRLGRLIAFVAKARASGDPRAIGLGVDEKGALCVEADGQAIYRGPANTHAWLVQPQGVPTLVPGKPLDWADIRITGIAPGGTIDLDTLAVPRPAFVGTAKVVDGKLIDAPLPPGGHWSLAIHGGAGVIPRGSLTPDQERAYRAALNAALAAGSAVLAKGGTSLDAVEAAVRLLEDDPHFNAGRGAVFDAEGKNQLDAAIMDGATLRAGAVAGVGTTKNPVVLARAVMEHSRHVLLSGAGADQFAREQGVEQVDPSYFRTDQRWQEYLSWKRDEEHAALDPTHRYGTVGAVARDQRGHLAAATSTGGLTGKRWGRIGDTPIIGAGTYAMDKTCAVSATGTGEFFIRQVAARQVCDRVQWKDQDIAAAASATMGEVGEIGGEGGLIAMDGDGRIAFAMNSDGMYRGSVSDDQPPRTAIYAGEMDVGRRPE
;
A
#
# COMPACT_ATOMS: atom_id res chain seq x y z
N MET A 1 -11.32 13.34 21.83
CA MET A 1 -11.12 13.51 20.37
C MET A 1 -10.11 12.48 19.90
N LEU A 2 -10.43 11.72 18.86
CA LEU A 2 -9.56 10.70 18.27
C LEU A 2 -9.07 11.18 16.91
N LEU A 3 -7.80 11.61 16.78
CA LEU A 3 -7.18 12.01 15.50
C LEU A 3 -6.36 10.89 14.84
N GLY A 4 -6.64 10.58 13.58
CA GLY A 4 -5.98 9.48 12.85
C GLY A 4 -4.52 9.70 12.48
N GLY A 5 -3.98 10.93 12.61
CA GLY A 5 -2.60 11.30 12.25
C GLY A 5 -2.51 12.18 11.01
N GLY A 6 -1.29 12.55 10.56
CA GLY A 6 -1.06 13.40 9.38
C GLY A 6 -1.39 14.89 9.62
N ASP A 7 -1.54 15.67 8.54
CA ASP A 7 -1.96 17.08 8.63
C ASP A 7 -3.35 17.20 9.29
N TRP A 8 -3.59 18.30 10.01
CA TRP A 8 -4.67 18.36 10.99
C TRP A 8 -5.94 19.06 10.49
N ASP A 9 -7.11 18.61 10.96
CA ASP A 9 -8.38 19.34 10.75
C ASP A 9 -8.51 20.48 11.79
N SER A 10 -8.37 21.72 11.32
CA SER A 10 -8.44 22.90 12.20
C SER A 10 -9.80 23.07 12.91
N GLN A 11 -10.89 22.48 12.40
CA GLN A 11 -12.20 22.53 13.09
C GLN A 11 -12.23 21.58 14.28
N ALA A 12 -11.59 20.41 14.19
CA ALA A 12 -11.48 19.47 15.30
C ALA A 12 -10.69 20.08 16.47
N PHE A 13 -9.60 20.78 16.17
CA PHE A 13 -8.82 21.51 17.19
C PHE A 13 -9.58 22.67 17.82
N ARG A 14 -10.32 23.46 17.03
CA ARG A 14 -11.23 24.49 17.57
C ARG A 14 -12.32 23.89 18.47
N TRP A 15 -12.87 22.74 18.09
CA TRP A 15 -13.82 22.01 18.92
C TRP A 15 -13.19 21.59 20.25
N PHE A 16 -11.98 21.04 20.24
CA PHE A 16 -11.28 20.63 21.46
C PHE A 16 -10.95 21.81 22.38
N ALA A 17 -10.43 22.92 21.82
CA ALA A 17 -10.16 24.14 22.58
C ALA A 17 -11.43 24.68 23.25
N LYS A 18 -12.56 24.70 22.52
CA LYS A 18 -13.86 25.09 23.07
C LYS A 18 -14.30 24.16 24.22
N LYS A 19 -14.10 22.84 24.09
CA LYS A 19 -14.43 21.88 25.16
C LYS A 19 -13.56 22.04 26.40
N ALA A 20 -12.33 22.53 26.23
CA ALA A 20 -11.45 22.89 27.33
C ALA A 20 -11.74 24.29 27.89
N GLY A 21 -12.86 24.92 27.49
CA GLY A 21 -13.23 26.28 27.92
C GLY A 21 -12.24 27.35 27.47
N TYR A 22 -11.44 27.08 26.42
CA TYR A 22 -10.29 27.88 26.04
C TYR A 22 -9.28 28.11 27.18
N GLY A 23 -9.19 27.16 28.11
CA GLY A 23 -8.30 27.22 29.27
C GLY A 23 -6.87 26.75 28.98
N HIS A 24 -6.26 26.09 29.96
CA HIS A 24 -4.88 25.61 29.90
C HIS A 24 -4.82 24.22 29.25
N ILE A 25 -4.15 24.12 28.10
CA ILE A 25 -3.93 22.85 27.41
C ILE A 25 -2.57 22.26 27.81
N LEU A 26 -2.54 20.96 28.10
CA LEU A 26 -1.33 20.22 28.36
C LEU A 26 -1.10 19.14 27.31
N ILE A 27 0.03 19.23 26.60
CA ILE A 27 0.50 18.20 25.68
C ILE A 27 1.43 17.25 26.43
N LEU A 28 1.10 15.96 26.38
CA LEU A 28 1.96 14.90 26.90
C LEU A 28 2.56 14.12 25.74
N ARG A 29 3.89 13.94 25.77
CA ARG A 29 4.66 13.25 24.75
C ARG A 29 5.46 12.12 25.39
N ALA A 30 5.47 10.95 24.76
CA ALA A 30 6.39 9.87 25.13
C ALA A 30 7.58 9.75 24.17
N SER A 31 7.69 10.62 23.15
CA SER A 31 8.76 10.59 22.15
C SER A 31 8.99 11.93 21.43
N GLY A 32 10.19 12.03 20.84
CA GLY A 32 10.56 12.96 19.78
C GLY A 32 11.13 14.30 20.24
N ASP A 33 11.79 14.94 19.28
CA ASP A 33 12.66 16.10 19.45
C ASP A 33 11.93 17.31 18.83
N GLY A 34 11.17 18.05 19.64
CA GLY A 34 10.90 19.47 19.36
C GLY A 34 9.80 19.91 18.36
N GLU A 35 9.55 19.31 17.20
CA GLU A 35 8.85 20.09 16.13
C GLU A 35 7.31 20.08 16.18
N GLY A 36 6.65 18.95 16.41
CA GLY A 36 5.18 18.83 16.27
C GLY A 36 4.31 19.62 17.27
N GLY A 37 4.89 20.36 18.21
CA GLY A 37 4.14 21.13 19.22
C GLY A 37 3.78 22.55 18.80
N ARG A 38 4.66 23.25 18.07
CA ARG A 38 4.48 24.70 17.80
C ARG A 38 3.36 25.00 16.81
N GLU A 39 3.22 24.20 15.76
CA GLU A 39 2.17 24.36 14.75
C GLU A 39 0.77 24.06 15.33
N MET A 40 0.66 23.08 16.23
CA MET A 40 -0.59 22.76 16.94
C MET A 40 -1.16 23.95 17.74
N PHE A 41 -0.31 24.85 18.23
CA PHE A 41 -0.76 26.00 19.04
C PHE A 41 -1.31 27.16 18.19
N ALA A 42 -0.83 27.32 16.97
CA ALA A 42 -1.36 28.33 16.06
C ALA A 42 -2.83 28.05 15.70
N GLU A 43 -3.22 26.77 15.66
CA GLU A 43 -4.58 26.34 15.31
C GLU A 43 -5.55 26.30 16.50
N MET A 44 -5.05 26.14 17.73
CA MET A 44 -5.85 26.24 18.97
C MET A 44 -6.05 27.71 19.40
N ALA A 45 -6.46 28.57 18.47
CA ALA A 45 -6.64 29.99 18.73
C ALA A 45 -7.54 30.25 19.97
N GLY A 46 -7.09 31.17 20.84
CA GLY A 46 -7.86 31.65 21.99
C GLY A 46 -7.67 30.89 23.30
N VAL A 47 -6.85 29.83 23.36
CA VAL A 47 -6.55 29.13 24.62
C VAL A 47 -5.66 29.96 25.56
N ALA A 48 -5.86 29.83 26.88
CA ALA A 48 -5.15 30.61 27.89
C ALA A 48 -3.64 30.32 27.94
N SER A 49 -3.26 29.05 27.75
CA SER A 49 -1.86 28.66 27.60
C SER A 49 -1.76 27.27 27.01
N VAL A 50 -0.62 26.95 26.41
CA VAL A 50 -0.28 25.56 26.13
C VAL A 50 1.10 25.20 26.64
N SER A 51 1.19 24.09 27.36
CA SER A 51 2.42 23.54 27.91
C SER A 51 2.68 22.14 27.36
N THR A 52 3.94 21.76 27.22
CA THR A 52 4.32 20.42 26.75
C THR A 52 5.24 19.74 27.75
N ILE A 53 4.97 18.47 28.05
CA ILE A 53 5.83 17.60 28.86
C ILE A 53 6.28 16.42 27.99
N LEU A 54 7.59 16.25 27.89
CA LEU A 54 8.21 15.08 27.28
C LEU A 54 8.62 14.10 28.38
N PHE A 55 8.09 12.88 28.32
CA PHE A 55 8.52 11.77 29.15
C PHE A 55 9.69 11.07 28.47
N THR A 56 10.87 11.16 29.07
CA THR A 56 12.07 10.44 28.65
C THR A 56 12.20 9.07 29.33
N ASP A 57 11.55 8.92 30.48
CA ASP A 57 11.55 7.70 31.28
C ASP A 57 10.28 7.57 32.14
N ARG A 58 10.17 6.46 32.86
CA ARG A 58 9.08 6.17 33.79
C ARG A 58 9.17 6.97 35.09
N ALA A 59 10.34 7.44 35.53
CA ALA A 59 10.46 8.14 36.81
C ALA A 59 9.66 9.46 36.82
N ALA A 60 9.61 10.14 35.66
CA ALA A 60 8.78 11.33 35.44
C ALA A 60 7.29 11.11 35.73
N SER A 61 6.79 9.86 35.70
CA SER A 61 5.40 9.54 36.02
C SER A 61 5.02 9.70 37.50
N THR A 62 6.00 10.00 38.34
CA THR A 62 5.84 10.23 39.78
C THR A 62 6.25 11.64 40.23
N ASP A 63 6.77 12.47 39.31
CA ASP A 63 7.17 13.84 39.62
C ASP A 63 5.93 14.69 39.98
N SER A 64 5.96 15.30 41.15
CA SER A 64 4.85 16.11 41.67
C SER A 64 4.51 17.31 40.78
N ARG A 65 5.48 17.86 40.04
CA ARG A 65 5.25 18.96 39.09
C ARG A 65 4.49 18.49 37.86
N VAL A 66 4.77 17.28 37.37
CA VAL A 66 4.04 16.66 36.26
C VAL A 66 2.60 16.39 36.69
N LEU A 67 2.39 15.80 37.87
CA LEU A 67 1.05 15.55 38.41
C LEU A 67 0.27 16.84 38.65
N ALA A 68 0.92 17.89 39.16
CA ALA A 68 0.31 19.19 39.33
C ALA A 68 -0.06 19.85 37.99
N ALA A 69 0.75 19.68 36.95
CA ALA A 69 0.43 20.16 35.61
C ALA A 69 -0.80 19.44 35.03
N ILE A 70 -0.87 18.12 35.16
CA ILE A 70 -2.03 17.31 34.73
C ILE A 70 -3.30 17.76 35.46
N ALA A 71 -3.25 17.91 36.79
CA ALA A 71 -4.41 18.32 37.58
C ALA A 71 -4.94 19.72 37.21
N LYS A 72 -4.04 20.64 36.83
CA LYS A 72 -4.38 22.01 36.42
C LYS A 72 -4.87 22.13 34.97
N ALA A 73 -4.62 21.13 34.13
CA ALA A 73 -5.00 21.20 32.73
C ALA A 73 -6.53 21.26 32.59
N ASP A 74 -7.03 22.10 31.69
CA ASP A 74 -8.43 22.14 31.28
C ASP A 74 -8.67 21.21 30.08
N GLY A 75 -7.62 20.91 29.31
CA GLY A 75 -7.62 19.88 28.26
C GLY A 75 -6.27 19.19 28.14
N ILE A 76 -6.27 17.89 27.87
CA ILE A 76 -5.04 17.10 27.68
C ILE A 76 -4.97 16.55 26.27
N PHE A 77 -3.80 16.66 25.65
CA PHE A 77 -3.53 16.12 24.32
C PHE A 77 -2.35 15.13 24.36
N LEU A 78 -2.57 13.90 23.90
CA LEU A 78 -1.56 12.85 23.78
C LEU A 78 -0.96 12.87 22.36
N ALA A 79 0.32 13.20 22.24
CA ALA A 79 0.96 13.34 20.94
C ALA A 79 1.23 11.98 20.25
N GLY A 80 1.60 12.03 18.97
CA GLY A 80 2.19 10.87 18.28
C GLY A 80 3.55 10.46 18.84
N GLY A 81 4.17 9.45 18.23
CA GLY A 81 5.48 8.92 18.62
C GLY A 81 5.47 7.42 18.87
N ASP A 82 6.33 6.96 19.77
CA ASP A 82 6.42 5.55 20.15
C ASP A 82 5.31 5.16 21.14
N GLN A 83 4.43 4.28 20.70
CA GLN A 83 3.29 3.81 21.49
C GLN A 83 3.70 2.97 22.71
N ALA A 84 4.79 2.19 22.60
CA ALA A 84 5.26 1.36 23.70
C ALA A 84 5.77 2.21 24.86
N LYS A 85 6.31 3.40 24.59
CA LYS A 85 6.75 4.32 25.65
C LYS A 85 5.59 4.88 26.46
N TYR A 86 4.43 5.17 25.87
CA TYR A 86 3.25 5.56 26.65
C TYR A 86 2.89 4.48 27.67
N VAL A 87 2.79 3.23 27.22
CA VAL A 87 2.49 2.08 28.08
C VAL A 87 3.56 1.91 29.16
N ARG A 88 4.83 1.80 28.75
CA ARG A 88 5.97 1.57 29.66
C ARG A 88 6.14 2.69 30.69
N PHE A 89 5.88 3.94 30.33
CA PHE A 89 6.10 5.07 31.24
C PHE A 89 4.91 5.34 32.13
N TRP A 90 3.67 5.09 31.71
CA TRP A 90 2.50 5.58 32.44
C TRP A 90 1.62 4.49 33.03
N GLN A 91 1.55 3.29 32.44
CA GLN A 91 0.63 2.25 32.93
C GLN A 91 0.94 1.89 34.39
N GLY A 92 -0.09 1.88 35.24
CA GLY A 92 0.05 1.58 36.67
C GLY A 92 0.72 2.67 37.51
N THR A 93 0.93 3.88 36.97
CA THR A 93 1.61 4.99 37.66
C THR A 93 0.65 6.06 38.19
N PRO A 94 1.12 7.00 39.03
CA PRO A 94 0.35 8.18 39.40
C PRO A 94 -0.13 9.03 38.21
N VAL A 95 0.63 9.11 37.11
CA VAL A 95 0.19 9.82 35.90
C VAL A 95 -1.04 9.17 35.29
N ALA A 96 -1.09 7.83 35.15
CA ALA A 96 -2.30 7.15 34.65
C ALA A 96 -3.53 7.47 35.51
N ARG A 97 -3.38 7.42 36.84
CA ARG A 97 -4.48 7.81 37.77
C ARG A 97 -4.88 9.27 37.64
N ALA A 98 -3.93 10.17 37.38
CA ALA A 98 -4.22 11.59 37.18
C ALA A 98 -4.95 11.84 35.85
N LEU A 99 -4.64 11.07 34.80
CA LEU A 99 -5.38 11.10 33.53
C LEU A 99 -6.81 10.56 33.70
N ASP A 100 -6.99 9.46 34.44
CA ASP A 100 -8.31 8.94 34.78
C ASP A 100 -9.14 9.98 35.56
N ALA A 101 -8.52 10.66 36.54
CA ALA A 101 -9.17 11.73 37.29
C ALA A 101 -9.56 12.93 36.41
N HIS A 102 -8.73 13.29 35.43
CA HIS A 102 -9.03 14.34 34.46
C HIS A 102 -10.26 13.99 33.61
N VAL A 103 -10.32 12.76 33.10
CA VAL A 103 -11.47 12.24 32.35
C VAL A 103 -12.72 12.18 33.23
N ALA A 104 -12.60 11.68 34.46
CA ALA A 104 -13.71 11.59 35.41
C ALA A 104 -14.27 12.96 35.82
N ALA A 105 -13.45 14.02 35.78
CA ALA A 105 -13.88 15.40 35.98
C ALA A 105 -14.62 16.00 34.76
N GLY A 106 -14.86 15.22 33.70
CA GLY A 106 -15.53 15.68 32.48
C GLY A 106 -14.68 16.59 31.60
N LYS A 107 -13.37 16.68 31.88
CA LYS A 107 -12.45 17.51 31.09
C LYS A 107 -12.04 16.78 29.81
N PRO A 108 -11.90 17.48 28.67
CA PRO A 108 -11.59 16.83 27.41
C PRO A 108 -10.17 16.25 27.37
N ILE A 109 -10.07 15.09 26.74
CA ILE A 109 -8.81 14.46 26.34
C ILE A 109 -8.81 14.16 24.83
N ALA A 110 -7.66 14.33 24.21
CA ALA A 110 -7.43 14.10 22.80
C ALA A 110 -6.14 13.32 22.57
N GLY A 111 -6.04 12.64 21.42
CA GLY A 111 -4.82 11.95 21.04
C GLY A 111 -4.70 11.81 19.53
N THR A 112 -3.46 11.74 19.04
CA THR A 112 -3.16 11.47 17.63
C THR A 112 -2.16 10.33 17.46
N SER A 113 -2.27 9.56 16.38
CA SER A 113 -1.40 8.41 16.08
C SER A 113 -1.28 7.49 17.31
N ALA A 114 -0.08 7.32 17.88
CA ALA A 114 0.14 6.58 19.12
C ALA A 114 -0.72 7.08 20.29
N GLY A 115 -0.90 8.40 20.42
CA GLY A 115 -1.74 9.01 21.44
C GLY A 115 -3.23 8.70 21.28
N LEU A 116 -3.75 8.54 20.04
CA LEU A 116 -5.11 8.04 19.81
C LEU A 116 -5.20 6.56 20.19
N ALA A 117 -4.22 5.79 19.74
CA ALA A 117 -4.23 4.33 19.85
C ALA A 117 -4.20 3.83 21.31
N VAL A 118 -3.84 4.69 22.27
CA VAL A 118 -3.90 4.39 23.72
C VAL A 118 -5.18 4.89 24.42
N LEU A 119 -6.12 5.53 23.70
CA LEU A 119 -7.40 5.99 24.27
C LEU A 119 -8.50 4.91 24.26
N GLY A 120 -8.31 3.84 23.49
CA GLY A 120 -9.21 2.68 23.50
C GLY A 120 -9.06 1.87 24.79
N GLY A 121 -10.14 1.21 25.22
CA GLY A 121 -10.11 0.35 26.41
C GLY A 121 -9.19 -0.86 26.26
N THR A 122 -8.97 -1.32 25.03
CA THR A 122 -7.86 -2.21 24.67
C THR A 122 -6.98 -1.52 23.64
N ALA A 123 -5.77 -1.14 24.02
CA ALA A 123 -4.81 -0.44 23.19
C ALA A 123 -3.82 -1.42 22.52
N TYR A 124 -3.45 -1.19 21.27
CA TYR A 124 -2.31 -1.90 20.66
C TYR A 124 -0.98 -1.29 21.12
N GLY A 125 -0.30 -1.85 22.11
CA GLY A 125 0.88 -1.21 22.73
C GLY A 125 2.17 -1.15 21.88
N ALA A 126 2.24 -1.78 20.71
CA ALA A 126 3.48 -1.89 19.90
C ALA A 126 4.71 -2.36 20.70
N MET A 127 4.51 -3.28 21.65
CA MET A 127 5.50 -3.58 22.70
C MET A 127 6.76 -4.30 22.20
N ASP A 128 6.71 -4.84 20.98
CA ASP A 128 7.82 -5.42 20.24
C ASP A 128 8.75 -4.35 19.61
N GLY A 129 8.42 -3.07 19.75
CA GLY A 129 9.17 -1.96 19.18
C GLY A 129 8.84 -1.67 17.72
N GLY A 130 7.82 -2.33 17.15
CA GLY A 130 7.41 -2.19 15.76
C GLY A 130 5.92 -1.93 15.57
N SER A 131 5.53 -1.76 14.31
CA SER A 131 4.11 -1.73 13.91
C SER A 131 3.85 -2.91 12.98
N ILE A 132 2.98 -3.83 13.42
CA ILE A 132 2.52 -4.95 12.59
C ILE A 132 1.55 -4.43 11.51
N ASP A 133 1.63 -4.92 10.26
CA ASP A 133 0.69 -4.60 9.17
C ASP A 133 -0.54 -5.52 9.16
N SER A 134 -1.51 -5.28 8.28
CA SER A 134 -2.73 -6.11 8.17
C SER A 134 -2.43 -7.56 7.81
N PHE A 135 -1.51 -7.79 6.89
CA PHE A 135 -1.16 -9.13 6.43
C PHE A 135 -0.59 -9.98 7.57
N ARG A 136 0.42 -9.47 8.29
CA ARG A 136 1.04 -10.18 9.41
C ARG A 136 0.06 -10.37 10.56
N ALA A 137 -0.77 -9.37 10.86
CA ALA A 137 -1.74 -9.46 11.94
C ALA A 137 -2.84 -10.49 11.65
N LEU A 138 -3.31 -10.59 10.40
CA LEU A 138 -4.28 -11.61 10.01
C LEU A 138 -3.66 -13.01 9.87
N SER A 139 -2.36 -13.12 9.57
CA SER A 139 -1.65 -14.39 9.44
C SER A 139 -1.33 -15.06 10.78
N ASP A 140 -1.21 -14.28 11.85
CA ASP A 140 -1.03 -14.79 13.22
C ASP A 140 -1.63 -13.83 14.27
N PRO A 141 -2.97 -13.78 14.40
CA PRO A 141 -3.64 -12.87 15.33
C PRO A 141 -3.37 -13.22 16.81
N ALA A 142 -3.00 -14.47 17.11
CA ALA A 142 -2.63 -14.89 18.46
C ALA A 142 -1.16 -14.59 18.79
N GLY A 143 -0.32 -14.38 17.77
CA GLY A 143 1.12 -14.18 17.89
C GLY A 143 1.54 -12.99 18.75
N ASP A 144 2.79 -13.04 19.17
CA ASP A 144 3.39 -12.06 20.09
C ASP A 144 3.49 -10.65 19.51
N ALA A 145 3.51 -10.52 18.18
CA ALA A 145 3.51 -9.23 17.49
C ALA A 145 2.18 -8.47 17.63
N VAL A 146 1.08 -9.14 17.98
CA VAL A 146 -0.20 -8.49 18.29
C VAL A 146 -0.24 -8.13 19.78
N THR A 147 0.47 -7.07 20.16
CA THR A 147 0.69 -6.68 21.56
C THR A 147 -0.47 -5.84 22.12
N LEU A 148 -1.58 -6.45 22.52
CA LEU A 148 -2.69 -5.72 23.13
C LEU A 148 -2.46 -5.44 24.62
N VAL A 149 -2.83 -4.25 25.06
CA VAL A 149 -2.67 -3.73 26.43
C VAL A 149 -4.03 -3.25 26.93
N ARG A 150 -4.40 -3.67 28.14
CA ARG A 150 -5.63 -3.23 28.84
C ARG A 150 -5.30 -2.36 30.04
N ASP A 151 -6.32 -1.75 30.62
CA ASP A 151 -6.23 -0.99 31.87
C ASP A 151 -5.16 0.13 31.82
N PHE A 152 -5.06 0.81 30.67
CA PHE A 152 -4.14 1.94 30.48
C PHE A 152 -4.79 3.28 30.85
N LEU A 153 -5.95 3.57 30.27
CA LEU A 153 -6.76 4.76 30.51
C LEU A 153 -8.25 4.37 30.48
N HIS A 154 -9.02 4.81 31.47
CA HIS A 154 -10.41 4.42 31.63
C HIS A 154 -11.36 5.45 31.03
N MET A 155 -11.73 5.22 29.77
CA MET A 155 -12.72 5.99 29.03
C MET A 155 -14.03 5.18 28.96
N PRO A 156 -15.08 5.48 29.74
CA PRO A 156 -16.26 4.61 29.87
C PRO A 156 -16.89 4.19 28.53
N ARG A 157 -17.00 5.13 27.58
CA ARG A 157 -17.58 4.88 26.25
C ARG A 157 -16.61 4.26 25.24
N LEU A 158 -15.34 4.12 25.59
CA LEU A 158 -14.32 3.45 24.77
C LEU A 158 -13.83 2.16 25.44
N ALA A 159 -14.43 1.73 26.56
CA ALA A 159 -13.99 0.59 27.36
C ALA A 159 -13.90 -0.72 26.57
N HIS A 160 -14.75 -0.88 25.55
CA HIS A 160 -14.80 -2.05 24.66
C HIS A 160 -14.31 -1.74 23.25
N VAL A 161 -13.53 -0.67 23.09
CA VAL A 161 -13.06 -0.22 21.79
C VAL A 161 -11.57 -0.48 21.66
N VAL A 162 -11.21 -1.20 20.62
CA VAL A 162 -9.86 -1.22 20.07
C VAL A 162 -9.78 -0.08 19.05
N THR A 163 -8.88 0.87 19.26
CA THR A 163 -8.71 1.99 18.34
C THR A 163 -7.52 1.77 17.41
N ASP A 164 -7.60 2.33 16.20
CA ASP A 164 -6.50 2.32 15.25
C ASP A 164 -6.40 3.61 14.42
N THR A 165 -5.19 3.89 13.91
CA THR A 165 -4.80 5.14 13.25
C THR A 165 -4.17 4.92 11.88
N HIS A 166 -3.99 6.01 11.13
CA HIS A 166 -3.45 5.98 9.77
C HIS A 166 -4.19 4.97 8.87
N PHE A 167 -5.51 4.90 9.05
CA PHE A 167 -6.24 3.65 8.87
C PHE A 167 -6.28 3.16 7.42
N ASN A 168 -6.93 3.88 6.51
CA ASN A 168 -6.90 3.53 5.09
C ASN A 168 -5.47 3.67 4.55
N GLN A 169 -4.76 4.75 4.87
CA GLN A 169 -3.45 5.09 4.27
C GLN A 169 -2.33 4.07 4.49
N ARG A 170 -2.49 3.15 5.45
CA ARG A 170 -1.52 2.08 5.73
C ARG A 170 -2.16 0.70 5.65
N ASP A 171 -3.30 0.58 4.98
CA ASP A 171 -4.14 -0.63 4.89
C ASP A 171 -4.30 -1.31 6.25
N ARG A 172 -4.96 -0.66 7.22
CA ARG A 172 -5.05 -1.12 8.62
C ARG A 172 -6.35 -1.84 8.97
N LEU A 173 -7.24 -2.06 8.01
CA LEU A 173 -8.52 -2.72 8.27
C LEU A 173 -8.33 -4.17 8.76
N GLY A 174 -7.49 -4.95 8.06
CA GLY A 174 -7.17 -6.32 8.48
C GLY A 174 -6.50 -6.36 9.85
N ARG A 175 -5.60 -5.42 10.12
CA ARG A 175 -4.92 -5.28 11.42
C ARG A 175 -5.91 -5.04 12.54
N LEU A 176 -6.83 -4.09 12.39
CA LEU A 176 -7.83 -3.81 13.41
C LEU A 176 -8.77 -5.02 13.62
N ILE A 177 -9.14 -5.73 12.55
CA ILE A 177 -9.91 -6.97 12.66
C ILE A 177 -9.15 -8.01 13.51
N ALA A 178 -7.86 -8.22 13.26
CA ALA A 178 -7.03 -9.13 14.05
C ALA A 178 -6.90 -8.68 15.51
N PHE A 179 -6.79 -7.37 15.76
CA PHE A 179 -6.75 -6.84 17.12
C PHE A 179 -8.06 -7.07 17.86
N VAL A 180 -9.21 -6.83 17.21
CA VAL A 180 -10.52 -7.11 17.79
C VAL A 180 -10.69 -8.61 18.03
N ALA A 181 -10.24 -9.47 17.10
CA ALA A 181 -10.25 -10.92 17.27
C ALA A 181 -9.49 -11.33 18.53
N LYS A 182 -8.24 -10.86 18.70
CA LYS A 182 -7.43 -11.14 19.90
C LYS A 182 -8.06 -10.56 21.16
N ALA A 183 -8.61 -9.34 21.12
CA ALA A 183 -9.29 -8.73 22.27
C ALA A 183 -10.49 -9.57 22.72
N ARG A 184 -11.31 -10.06 21.79
CA ARG A 184 -12.45 -10.94 22.09
C ARG A 184 -12.03 -12.28 22.66
N ALA A 185 -11.04 -12.93 22.05
CA ALA A 185 -10.53 -14.21 22.52
C ALA A 185 -9.82 -14.11 23.89
N SER A 186 -9.30 -12.93 24.25
CA SER A 186 -8.50 -12.72 25.47
C SER A 186 -9.26 -12.05 26.62
N GLY A 187 -10.60 -12.04 26.60
CA GLY A 187 -11.41 -11.64 27.78
C GLY A 187 -12.26 -10.38 27.64
N ASP A 188 -12.38 -9.81 26.44
CA ASP A 188 -13.41 -8.80 26.15
C ASP A 188 -14.29 -9.24 24.97
N PRO A 189 -15.27 -10.15 25.18
CA PRO A 189 -16.10 -10.68 24.09
C PRO A 189 -16.95 -9.61 23.39
N ARG A 190 -17.05 -8.40 23.95
CA ARG A 190 -17.81 -7.27 23.39
C ARG A 190 -16.93 -6.33 22.58
N ALA A 191 -15.62 -6.57 22.49
CA ALA A 191 -14.70 -5.66 21.82
C ALA A 191 -15.15 -5.34 20.38
N ILE A 192 -15.08 -4.08 20.00
CA ILE A 192 -15.30 -3.58 18.64
C ILE A 192 -14.10 -2.74 18.20
N GLY A 193 -13.99 -2.48 16.91
CA GLY A 193 -12.91 -1.67 16.35
C GLY A 193 -13.39 -0.28 15.95
N LEU A 194 -12.57 0.75 16.24
CA LEU A 194 -12.69 2.09 15.65
C LEU A 194 -11.38 2.49 14.96
N GLY A 195 -11.38 2.51 13.64
CA GLY A 195 -10.30 3.04 12.82
C GLY A 195 -10.54 4.50 12.44
N VAL A 196 -9.49 5.32 12.43
CA VAL A 196 -9.58 6.73 11.99
C VAL A 196 -8.51 7.00 10.94
N ASP A 197 -8.93 7.47 9.76
CA ASP A 197 -8.03 7.86 8.67
C ASP A 197 -7.13 9.04 9.05
N GLU A 198 -5.97 9.16 8.41
CA GLU A 198 -5.16 10.38 8.48
C GLU A 198 -5.98 11.61 8.06
N LYS A 199 -5.68 12.76 8.67
CA LYS A 199 -6.42 14.03 8.54
C LYS A 199 -7.86 14.00 9.07
N GLY A 200 -8.31 12.84 9.53
CA GLY A 200 -9.59 12.61 10.18
C GLY A 200 -9.56 12.78 11.69
N ALA A 201 -10.69 13.20 12.26
CA ALA A 201 -10.91 13.25 13.69
C ALA A 201 -12.34 12.82 14.08
N LEU A 202 -12.46 11.88 15.01
CA LEU A 202 -13.72 11.57 15.67
C LEU A 202 -13.86 12.39 16.96
N CYS A 203 -14.74 13.38 16.95
CA CYS A 203 -15.02 14.26 18.08
C CYS A 203 -16.18 13.69 18.90
N VAL A 204 -15.87 13.10 20.06
CA VAL A 204 -16.81 12.44 20.95
C VAL A 204 -17.29 13.40 22.05
N GLU A 205 -18.61 13.57 22.16
CA GLU A 205 -19.27 14.37 23.17
C GLU A 205 -19.47 13.62 24.50
N ALA A 206 -19.74 14.39 25.57
CA ALA A 206 -19.95 13.85 26.92
C ALA A 206 -21.24 13.02 27.07
N ASP A 207 -22.14 13.05 26.09
CA ASP A 207 -23.34 12.20 25.99
C ASP A 207 -23.15 10.96 25.09
N GLY A 208 -21.96 10.79 24.48
CA GLY A 208 -21.63 9.62 23.66
C GLY A 208 -21.88 9.81 22.18
N GLN A 209 -22.52 10.90 21.77
CA GLN A 209 -22.62 11.27 20.38
C GLN A 209 -21.26 11.70 19.87
N ALA A 210 -20.86 11.23 18.70
CA ALA A 210 -19.62 11.63 18.07
C ALA A 210 -19.85 12.06 16.63
N ILE A 211 -19.09 13.07 16.20
CA ILE A 211 -19.10 13.59 14.83
C ILE A 211 -17.72 13.36 14.23
N TYR A 212 -17.68 12.78 13.03
CA TYR A 212 -16.45 12.66 12.28
C TYR A 212 -16.17 13.94 11.48
N ARG A 213 -14.91 14.40 11.51
CA ARG A 213 -14.42 15.60 10.81
C ARG A 213 -13.19 15.23 10.01
N GLY A 214 -13.02 15.86 8.86
CA GLY A 214 -11.87 15.66 7.98
C GLY A 214 -12.19 15.98 6.52
N PRO A 215 -11.21 15.83 5.62
CA PRO A 215 -11.42 15.97 4.17
C PRO A 215 -12.45 14.96 3.63
N ALA A 216 -13.12 15.32 2.52
CA ALA A 216 -14.23 14.58 1.94
C ALA A 216 -13.94 13.10 1.62
N ASN A 217 -12.68 12.75 1.36
CA ASN A 217 -12.23 11.39 1.02
C ASN A 217 -11.78 10.55 2.22
N THR A 218 -11.93 11.06 3.45
CA THR A 218 -11.52 10.36 4.68
C THR A 218 -12.73 9.80 5.42
N HIS A 219 -12.52 8.74 6.19
CA HIS A 219 -13.58 8.09 6.96
C HIS A 219 -13.11 7.70 8.37
N ALA A 220 -14.05 7.64 9.30
CA ALA A 220 -13.94 6.77 10.46
C ALA A 220 -14.60 5.41 10.16
N TRP A 221 -14.04 4.35 10.72
CA TRP A 221 -14.40 2.98 10.42
C TRP A 221 -14.82 2.25 11.68
N LEU A 222 -16.05 1.77 11.71
CA LEU A 222 -16.59 0.96 12.81
C LEU A 222 -16.59 -0.51 12.39
N VAL A 223 -15.85 -1.34 13.14
CA VAL A 223 -15.72 -2.79 12.94
C VAL A 223 -16.48 -3.52 14.04
N GLN A 224 -17.58 -4.19 13.67
CA GLN A 224 -18.52 -4.86 14.57
C GLN A 224 -18.65 -6.34 14.18
N PRO A 225 -17.74 -7.20 14.63
CA PRO A 225 -17.83 -8.61 14.31
C PRO A 225 -18.87 -9.34 15.17
N GLN A 226 -19.34 -10.48 14.69
CA GLN A 226 -20.19 -11.40 15.44
C GLN A 226 -19.37 -12.53 16.08
N GLY A 227 -19.77 -12.94 17.28
CA GLY A 227 -19.14 -14.03 18.02
C GLY A 227 -17.70 -13.76 18.48
N VAL A 228 -17.03 -14.83 18.89
CA VAL A 228 -15.61 -14.83 19.31
C VAL A 228 -14.89 -15.87 18.45
N PRO A 229 -13.83 -15.50 17.72
CA PRO A 229 -13.11 -16.45 16.87
C PRO A 229 -12.23 -17.37 17.72
N THR A 230 -11.94 -18.55 17.20
CA THR A 230 -10.90 -19.42 17.79
C THR A 230 -9.55 -19.01 17.22
N LEU A 231 -8.61 -18.67 18.08
CA LEU A 231 -7.25 -18.28 17.66
C LEU A 231 -6.24 -19.34 18.08
N VAL A 232 -5.36 -19.71 17.16
CA VAL A 232 -4.24 -20.63 17.41
C VAL A 232 -2.95 -19.90 17.02
N PRO A 233 -1.92 -19.84 17.90
CA PRO A 233 -0.64 -19.22 17.55
C PRO A 233 -0.02 -19.80 16.29
N GLY A 234 0.48 -18.93 15.41
CA GLY A 234 1.07 -19.29 14.12
C GLY A 234 0.05 -19.78 13.08
N LYS A 235 -1.25 -19.60 13.31
CA LYS A 235 -2.30 -19.91 12.34
C LYS A 235 -3.02 -18.65 11.88
N PRO A 236 -3.36 -18.57 10.59
CA PRO A 236 -4.12 -17.45 10.06
C PRO A 236 -5.53 -17.38 10.65
N LEU A 237 -6.10 -16.17 10.64
CA LEU A 237 -7.46 -15.92 11.11
C LEU A 237 -8.48 -16.46 10.09
N ASP A 238 -9.44 -17.22 10.58
CA ASP A 238 -10.71 -17.49 9.91
C ASP A 238 -11.85 -16.89 10.74
N TRP A 239 -12.56 -15.91 10.19
CA TRP A 239 -13.66 -15.26 10.90
C TRP A 239 -14.70 -14.69 9.93
N ALA A 240 -15.95 -15.16 10.06
CA ALA A 240 -17.08 -14.70 9.28
C ALA A 240 -17.83 -13.53 9.97
N ASP A 241 -18.72 -12.90 9.21
CA ASP A 241 -19.72 -11.94 9.71
C ASP A 241 -19.14 -10.72 10.44
N ILE A 242 -18.17 -10.07 9.79
CA ILE A 242 -17.53 -8.86 10.28
C ILE A 242 -18.22 -7.66 9.65
N ARG A 243 -19.19 -7.07 10.36
CA ARG A 243 -19.87 -5.87 9.88
C ARG A 243 -18.93 -4.67 9.95
N ILE A 244 -18.80 -3.95 8.85
CA ILE A 244 -17.97 -2.75 8.75
C ILE A 244 -18.86 -1.59 8.30
N THR A 245 -18.77 -0.48 9.01
CA THR A 245 -19.53 0.74 8.73
C THR A 245 -18.59 1.93 8.60
N GLY A 246 -18.67 2.63 7.47
CA GLY A 246 -17.93 3.86 7.21
C GLY A 246 -18.72 5.10 7.62
N ILE A 247 -18.02 6.07 8.21
CA ILE A 247 -18.56 7.36 8.64
C ILE A 247 -17.83 8.46 7.89
N ALA A 248 -18.53 9.13 6.96
CA ALA A 248 -17.99 10.25 6.18
C ALA A 248 -17.93 11.55 7.01
N PRO A 249 -17.21 12.60 6.58
CA PRO A 249 -17.16 13.88 7.28
C PRO A 249 -18.54 14.48 7.50
N GLY A 250 -18.82 14.94 8.71
CA GLY A 250 -20.14 15.39 9.15
C GLY A 250 -21.10 14.26 9.54
N GLY A 251 -20.73 13.00 9.30
CA GLY A 251 -21.43 11.81 9.79
C GLY A 251 -21.30 11.64 11.30
N THR A 252 -22.25 10.92 11.89
CA THR A 252 -22.36 10.76 13.35
C THR A 252 -22.40 9.29 13.76
N ILE A 253 -21.90 9.01 14.95
CA ILE A 253 -22.00 7.71 15.64
C ILE A 253 -22.38 7.94 17.10
N ASP A 254 -23.27 7.12 17.62
CA ASP A 254 -23.55 7.01 19.04
C ASP A 254 -22.69 5.89 19.62
N LEU A 255 -21.76 6.18 20.54
CA LEU A 255 -20.87 5.17 21.12
C LEU A 255 -21.54 4.27 22.17
N ASP A 256 -22.69 4.66 22.70
CA ASP A 256 -23.44 3.85 23.67
C ASP A 256 -24.27 2.77 22.93
N THR A 257 -24.81 3.10 21.76
CA THR A 257 -25.61 2.16 20.93
C THR A 257 -24.86 1.60 19.72
N LEU A 258 -23.70 2.17 19.37
CA LEU A 258 -22.95 1.93 18.14
C LEU A 258 -23.73 2.22 16.85
N ALA A 259 -24.81 3.00 16.94
CA ALA A 259 -25.63 3.35 15.79
C ALA A 259 -24.96 4.43 14.94
N VAL A 260 -24.94 4.22 13.63
CA VAL A 260 -24.51 5.20 12.61
C VAL A 260 -25.75 5.53 11.75
N PRO A 261 -26.45 6.65 12.00
CA PRO A 261 -27.75 6.91 11.36
C PRO A 261 -27.67 7.10 9.84
N ARG A 262 -26.56 7.65 9.34
CA ARG A 262 -26.30 7.90 7.92
C ARG A 262 -24.89 7.41 7.57
N PRO A 263 -24.72 6.08 7.44
CA PRO A 263 -23.42 5.53 7.10
C PRO A 263 -23.04 5.91 5.66
N ALA A 264 -21.75 6.18 5.43
CA ALA A 264 -21.22 6.42 4.10
C ALA A 264 -21.25 5.13 3.26
N PHE A 265 -20.96 4.00 3.91
CA PHE A 265 -21.05 2.66 3.37
C PHE A 265 -21.22 1.66 4.51
N VAL A 266 -21.79 0.51 4.21
CA VAL A 266 -21.93 -0.62 5.13
C VAL A 266 -21.73 -1.91 4.35
N GLY A 267 -21.03 -2.87 4.92
CA GLY A 267 -20.93 -4.22 4.37
C GLY A 267 -20.50 -5.23 5.43
N THR A 268 -20.50 -6.48 5.03
CA THR A 268 -20.07 -7.60 5.86
C THR A 268 -18.87 -8.25 5.21
N ALA A 269 -17.72 -8.15 5.86
CA ALA A 269 -16.51 -8.83 5.46
C ALA A 269 -16.39 -10.20 6.12
N LYS A 270 -15.44 -10.99 5.62
CA LYS A 270 -14.95 -12.20 6.26
C LYS A 270 -13.44 -12.28 6.10
N VAL A 271 -12.78 -13.00 6.99
CA VAL A 271 -11.39 -13.41 6.83
C VAL A 271 -11.37 -14.91 6.59
N VAL A 272 -10.69 -15.34 5.53
CA VAL A 272 -10.48 -16.75 5.20
C VAL A 272 -8.99 -16.94 4.99
N ASP A 273 -8.37 -17.85 5.76
CA ASP A 273 -6.93 -18.13 5.71
C ASP A 273 -6.09 -16.83 5.79
N GLY A 274 -6.48 -15.92 6.69
CA GLY A 274 -5.76 -14.66 6.91
C GLY A 274 -5.96 -13.62 5.80
N LYS A 275 -6.81 -13.89 4.80
CA LYS A 275 -7.14 -12.96 3.72
C LYS A 275 -8.49 -12.31 3.97
N LEU A 276 -8.53 -10.98 3.94
CA LEU A 276 -9.76 -10.20 4.07
C LEU A 276 -10.55 -10.22 2.75
N ILE A 277 -11.81 -10.61 2.81
CA ILE A 277 -12.70 -10.79 1.65
C ILE A 277 -13.99 -9.99 1.88
N ASP A 278 -14.57 -9.46 0.80
CA ASP A 278 -15.86 -8.76 0.78
C ASP A 278 -15.94 -7.50 1.68
N ALA A 279 -14.79 -6.90 2.01
CA ALA A 279 -14.76 -5.66 2.78
C ALA A 279 -15.41 -4.50 2.00
N PRO A 280 -16.33 -3.74 2.61
CA PRO A 280 -17.02 -2.65 1.92
C PRO A 280 -16.05 -1.54 1.56
N LEU A 281 -16.37 -0.85 0.47
CA LEU A 281 -15.52 0.18 -0.11
C LEU A 281 -16.12 1.57 0.15
N PRO A 282 -15.28 2.61 0.26
CA PRO A 282 -15.74 3.98 0.23
C PRO A 282 -16.53 4.28 -1.06
N PRO A 283 -17.66 5.01 -0.99
CA PRO A 283 -18.40 5.41 -2.18
C PRO A 283 -17.56 6.34 -3.06
N GLY A 284 -17.67 6.20 -4.39
CA GLY A 284 -16.90 7.00 -5.34
C GLY A 284 -15.43 6.56 -5.49
N GLY A 285 -15.11 5.33 -5.09
CA GLY A 285 -13.79 4.74 -5.31
C GLY A 285 -13.50 4.54 -6.80
N HIS A 286 -12.76 5.47 -7.39
CA HIS A 286 -12.22 5.32 -8.75
C HIS A 286 -11.21 4.18 -8.82
N TRP A 287 -11.13 3.48 -9.94
CA TRP A 287 -10.08 2.49 -10.16
C TRP A 287 -9.52 2.63 -11.57
N SER A 288 -8.23 2.36 -11.71
CA SER A 288 -7.56 2.41 -13.00
C SER A 288 -6.47 1.36 -13.10
N LEU A 289 -6.20 0.94 -14.32
CA LEU A 289 -5.21 -0.07 -14.66
C LEU A 289 -4.51 0.35 -15.95
N ALA A 290 -3.19 0.28 -15.95
CA ALA A 290 -2.37 0.37 -17.16
C ALA A 290 -1.47 -0.85 -17.26
N ILE A 291 -1.19 -1.27 -18.49
CA ILE A 291 -0.29 -2.38 -18.79
C ILE A 291 0.69 -2.00 -19.90
N HIS A 292 1.84 -2.68 -19.95
CA HIS A 292 2.70 -2.74 -21.12
C HIS A 292 3.10 -4.18 -21.44
N GLY A 293 3.32 -4.45 -22.72
CA GLY A 293 3.87 -5.70 -23.28
C GLY A 293 5.28 -5.51 -23.85
N GLY A 294 5.95 -4.40 -23.52
CA GLY A 294 7.32 -4.13 -23.91
C GLY A 294 7.49 -2.97 -24.88
N ALA A 295 8.60 -2.26 -24.73
CA ALA A 295 9.04 -1.15 -25.59
C ALA A 295 10.19 -1.59 -26.51
N GLY A 296 10.25 -1.01 -27.72
CA GLY A 296 11.30 -1.31 -28.69
C GLY A 296 11.08 -0.66 -30.05
N VAL A 297 11.93 -1.02 -31.00
CA VAL A 297 11.82 -0.62 -32.41
C VAL A 297 10.67 -1.39 -33.04
N ILE A 298 9.49 -0.76 -33.09
CA ILE A 298 8.28 -1.33 -33.71
C ILE A 298 7.81 -0.37 -34.82
N PRO A 299 8.46 -0.35 -36.00
CA PRO A 299 8.07 0.53 -37.09
C PRO A 299 6.64 0.23 -37.54
N ARG A 300 5.87 1.26 -37.90
CA ARG A 300 4.55 1.05 -38.54
C ARG A 300 4.72 0.21 -39.80
N GLY A 301 3.96 -0.88 -39.90
CA GLY A 301 4.04 -1.82 -41.02
C GLY A 301 5.04 -2.98 -40.83
N SER A 302 5.77 -3.03 -39.71
CA SER A 302 6.63 -4.19 -39.36
C SER A 302 5.84 -5.43 -38.95
N LEU A 303 4.59 -5.25 -38.49
CA LEU A 303 3.68 -6.33 -38.12
C LEU A 303 2.68 -6.60 -39.24
N THR A 304 2.41 -7.88 -39.50
CA THR A 304 1.26 -8.27 -40.31
C THR A 304 -0.05 -7.90 -39.58
N PRO A 305 -1.16 -7.70 -40.32
CA PRO A 305 -2.46 -7.44 -39.68
C PRO A 305 -2.87 -8.49 -38.65
N ASP A 306 -2.47 -9.75 -38.86
CA ASP A 306 -2.81 -10.87 -37.98
C ASP A 306 -2.00 -10.83 -36.69
N GLN A 307 -0.70 -10.55 -36.78
CA GLN A 307 0.16 -10.32 -35.62
C GLN A 307 -0.32 -9.11 -34.81
N GLU A 308 -0.65 -8.00 -35.47
CA GLU A 308 -1.17 -6.82 -34.77
C GLU A 308 -2.47 -7.15 -34.02
N ARG A 309 -3.40 -7.89 -34.65
CA ARG A 309 -4.62 -8.36 -33.98
C ARG A 309 -4.32 -9.26 -32.78
N ALA A 310 -3.34 -10.15 -32.89
CA ALA A 310 -2.94 -11.04 -31.79
C ALA A 310 -2.40 -10.25 -30.59
N TYR A 311 -1.48 -9.30 -30.81
CA TYR A 311 -0.97 -8.44 -29.73
C TYR A 311 -2.08 -7.64 -29.05
N ARG A 312 -2.99 -7.03 -29.83
CA ARG A 312 -4.12 -6.27 -29.26
C ARG A 312 -5.09 -7.17 -28.49
N ALA A 313 -5.35 -8.39 -28.97
CA ALA A 313 -6.19 -9.35 -28.27
C ALA A 313 -5.57 -9.74 -26.93
N ALA A 314 -4.26 -10.00 -26.88
CA ALA A 314 -3.54 -10.32 -25.66
C ALA A 314 -3.54 -9.17 -24.65
N LEU A 315 -3.29 -7.93 -25.10
CA LEU A 315 -3.40 -6.73 -24.26
C LEU A 315 -4.82 -6.57 -23.69
N ASN A 316 -5.86 -6.75 -24.52
CA ASN A 316 -7.24 -6.68 -24.06
C ASN A 316 -7.59 -7.77 -23.04
N ALA A 317 -7.06 -8.98 -23.20
CA ALA A 317 -7.27 -10.07 -22.25
C ALA A 317 -6.63 -9.76 -20.89
N ALA A 318 -5.41 -9.20 -20.87
CA ALA A 318 -4.74 -8.77 -19.65
C ALA A 318 -5.49 -7.62 -18.95
N LEU A 319 -5.94 -6.61 -19.72
CA LEU A 319 -6.79 -5.53 -19.18
C LEU A 319 -8.10 -6.09 -18.59
N ALA A 320 -8.75 -7.04 -19.27
CA ALA A 320 -9.98 -7.67 -18.80
C ALA A 320 -9.77 -8.45 -17.48
N ALA A 321 -8.66 -9.19 -17.35
CA ALA A 321 -8.33 -9.91 -16.13
C ALA A 321 -8.13 -8.97 -14.94
N GLY A 322 -7.31 -7.93 -15.09
CA GLY A 322 -7.06 -6.96 -14.02
C GLY A 322 -8.30 -6.11 -13.68
N SER A 323 -9.03 -5.61 -14.68
CA SER A 323 -10.25 -4.82 -14.46
C SER A 323 -11.38 -5.62 -13.82
N ALA A 324 -11.49 -6.93 -14.09
CA ALA A 324 -12.47 -7.79 -13.43
C ALA A 324 -12.22 -7.90 -11.90
N VAL A 325 -10.96 -7.82 -11.46
CA VAL A 325 -10.58 -7.76 -10.04
C VAL A 325 -11.01 -6.41 -9.46
N LEU A 326 -10.59 -5.30 -10.09
CA LEU A 326 -10.84 -3.94 -9.61
C LEU A 326 -12.33 -3.59 -9.59
N ALA A 327 -13.09 -3.99 -10.61
CA ALA A 327 -14.54 -3.74 -10.71
C ALA A 327 -15.34 -4.45 -9.61
N LYS A 328 -14.82 -5.56 -9.06
CA LYS A 328 -15.40 -6.28 -7.93
C LYS A 328 -14.90 -5.79 -6.57
N GLY A 329 -14.06 -4.75 -6.54
CA GLY A 329 -13.51 -4.24 -5.30
C GLY A 329 -12.28 -4.97 -4.77
N GLY A 330 -11.64 -5.80 -5.61
CA GLY A 330 -10.36 -6.43 -5.31
C GLY A 330 -9.23 -5.41 -5.21
N THR A 331 -8.08 -5.86 -4.71
CA THR A 331 -6.93 -4.97 -4.46
C THR A 331 -6.18 -4.64 -5.75
N SER A 332 -5.44 -3.53 -5.75
CA SER A 332 -4.55 -3.18 -6.86
C SER A 332 -3.45 -4.22 -7.06
N LEU A 333 -2.97 -4.83 -5.97
CA LEU A 333 -1.99 -5.91 -5.96
C LEU A 333 -2.51 -7.16 -6.71
N ASP A 334 -3.73 -7.59 -6.41
CA ASP A 334 -4.39 -8.71 -7.11
C ASP A 334 -4.59 -8.40 -8.61
N ALA A 335 -4.90 -7.14 -8.93
CA ALA A 335 -5.15 -6.73 -10.30
C ALA A 335 -3.89 -6.72 -11.17
N VAL A 336 -2.76 -6.21 -10.65
CA VAL A 336 -1.49 -6.21 -11.40
C VAL A 336 -0.94 -7.62 -11.58
N GLU A 337 -1.06 -8.51 -10.57
CA GLU A 337 -0.69 -9.91 -10.72
C GLU A 337 -1.56 -10.60 -11.77
N ALA A 338 -2.89 -10.42 -11.72
CA ALA A 338 -3.81 -11.03 -12.68
C ALA A 338 -3.50 -10.59 -14.12
N ALA A 339 -3.21 -9.30 -14.34
CA ALA A 339 -2.84 -8.79 -15.66
C ALA A 339 -1.49 -9.35 -16.13
N VAL A 340 -0.45 -9.30 -15.30
CA VAL A 340 0.90 -9.77 -15.67
C VAL A 340 0.93 -11.27 -15.88
N ARG A 341 0.19 -12.07 -15.09
CA ARG A 341 0.10 -13.51 -15.28
C ARG A 341 -0.44 -13.88 -16.68
N LEU A 342 -1.43 -13.14 -17.16
CA LEU A 342 -1.96 -13.33 -18.53
C LEU A 342 -0.94 -12.96 -19.60
N LEU A 343 -0.09 -11.94 -19.35
CA LEU A 343 0.99 -11.56 -20.25
C LEU A 343 2.16 -12.57 -20.22
N GLU A 344 2.41 -13.21 -19.07
CA GLU A 344 3.39 -14.30 -18.94
C GLU A 344 2.94 -15.61 -19.60
N ASP A 345 1.63 -15.88 -19.65
CA ASP A 345 1.10 -17.07 -20.31
C ASP A 345 1.03 -16.92 -21.84
N ASP A 346 1.07 -15.68 -22.34
CA ASP A 346 0.92 -15.36 -23.76
C ASP A 346 2.27 -15.40 -24.51
N PRO A 347 2.42 -16.28 -25.53
CA PRO A 347 3.70 -16.54 -26.20
C PRO A 347 4.26 -15.37 -27.01
N HIS A 348 3.50 -14.29 -27.21
CA HIS A 348 3.94 -13.14 -27.98
C HIS A 348 4.86 -12.20 -27.18
N PHE A 349 4.80 -12.23 -25.85
CA PHE A 349 5.56 -11.32 -24.99
C PHE A 349 6.82 -11.97 -24.41
N ASN A 350 7.80 -11.15 -24.04
CA ASN A 350 9.06 -11.61 -23.46
C ASN A 350 8.95 -11.72 -21.93
N ALA A 351 8.07 -12.59 -21.45
CA ALA A 351 7.92 -12.95 -20.04
C ALA A 351 7.25 -14.33 -19.96
N GLY A 352 7.63 -15.17 -18.99
CA GLY A 352 7.08 -16.53 -18.92
C GLY A 352 7.20 -17.27 -20.25
N ARG A 353 6.07 -17.74 -20.78
CA ARG A 353 5.98 -18.36 -22.10
C ARG A 353 6.28 -17.33 -23.19
N GLY A 354 7.31 -17.59 -24.00
CA GLY A 354 7.78 -16.62 -24.99
C GLY A 354 8.95 -15.76 -24.51
N ALA A 355 9.53 -16.08 -23.34
CA ALA A 355 10.78 -15.50 -22.89
C ALA A 355 11.93 -15.73 -23.89
N VAL A 356 12.86 -14.78 -23.92
CA VAL A 356 14.11 -14.89 -24.68
C VAL A 356 15.09 -15.88 -24.03
N PHE A 357 16.08 -16.30 -24.81
CA PHE A 357 17.12 -17.24 -24.40
C PHE A 357 18.41 -16.52 -23.99
N ASP A 358 19.07 -17.03 -22.95
CA ASP A 358 20.44 -16.68 -22.59
C ASP A 358 21.45 -17.24 -23.62
N ALA A 359 22.73 -16.90 -23.47
CA ALA A 359 23.77 -17.37 -24.38
C ALA A 359 23.89 -18.90 -24.44
N GLU A 360 23.55 -19.58 -23.35
CA GLU A 360 23.54 -21.03 -23.22
C GLU A 360 22.25 -21.69 -23.76
N GLY A 361 21.31 -20.92 -24.30
CA GLY A 361 20.07 -21.41 -24.89
C GLY A 361 19.00 -21.79 -23.86
N LYS A 362 19.02 -21.18 -22.67
CA LYS A 362 18.04 -21.39 -21.59
C LYS A 362 17.22 -20.13 -21.35
N ASN A 363 15.98 -20.30 -20.93
CA ASN A 363 15.16 -19.20 -20.43
C ASN A 363 15.49 -18.95 -18.95
N GLN A 364 15.78 -17.70 -18.59
CA GLN A 364 16.00 -17.27 -17.21
C GLN A 364 15.09 -16.06 -16.96
N LEU A 365 14.19 -16.16 -15.99
CA LEU A 365 13.10 -15.21 -15.83
C LEU A 365 13.30 -14.34 -14.59
N ASP A 366 12.92 -13.08 -14.70
CA ASP A 366 12.96 -12.12 -13.60
C ASP A 366 11.56 -11.49 -13.44
N ALA A 367 11.13 -11.24 -12.20
CA ALA A 367 9.89 -10.51 -11.92
C ALA A 367 9.95 -9.78 -10.58
N ALA A 368 9.14 -8.74 -10.44
CA ALA A 368 8.87 -8.06 -9.19
C ALA A 368 7.40 -7.62 -9.08
N ILE A 369 6.95 -7.49 -7.84
CA ILE A 369 5.66 -6.92 -7.47
C ILE A 369 5.81 -6.08 -6.20
N MET A 370 5.11 -4.94 -6.13
CA MET A 370 5.18 -4.02 -5.01
C MET A 370 3.79 -3.48 -4.64
N ASP A 371 3.50 -3.51 -3.35
CA ASP A 371 2.32 -2.90 -2.73
C ASP A 371 2.65 -1.46 -2.29
N GLY A 372 1.93 -0.48 -2.85
CA GLY A 372 2.12 0.93 -2.56
C GLY A 372 1.64 1.35 -1.17
N ALA A 373 0.72 0.61 -0.54
CA ALA A 373 0.18 0.93 0.78
C ALA A 373 1.17 0.63 1.91
N THR A 374 1.92 -0.46 1.77
CA THR A 374 2.85 -0.95 2.80
C THR A 374 4.32 -0.85 2.40
N LEU A 375 4.62 -0.53 1.13
CA LEU A 375 5.94 -0.62 0.52
C LEU A 375 6.54 -2.02 0.55
N ARG A 376 5.76 -3.05 0.88
CA ARG A 376 6.20 -4.45 0.77
C ARG A 376 6.41 -4.75 -0.70
N ALA A 377 7.48 -5.48 -0.96
CA ALA A 377 7.85 -5.89 -2.29
C ALA A 377 8.38 -7.31 -2.27
N GLY A 378 8.19 -8.00 -3.38
CA GLY A 378 8.79 -9.29 -3.62
C GLY A 378 9.28 -9.37 -5.05
N ALA A 379 10.40 -10.06 -5.23
CA ALA A 379 11.09 -10.14 -6.50
C ALA A 379 11.86 -11.46 -6.62
N VAL A 380 12.00 -11.91 -7.86
CA VAL A 380 12.83 -13.06 -8.22
C VAL A 380 13.65 -12.76 -9.46
N ALA A 381 14.84 -13.34 -9.52
CA ALA A 381 15.73 -13.22 -10.68
C ALA A 381 16.34 -14.57 -11.06
N GLY A 382 16.47 -14.81 -12.36
CA GLY A 382 17.09 -16.01 -12.91
C GLY A 382 16.37 -17.32 -12.58
N VAL A 383 15.05 -17.31 -12.42
CA VAL A 383 14.26 -18.54 -12.20
C VAL A 383 14.03 -19.28 -13.50
N GLY A 384 14.03 -20.61 -13.46
CA GLY A 384 14.03 -21.45 -14.66
C GLY A 384 12.90 -22.46 -14.76
N THR A 385 12.13 -22.68 -13.70
CA THR A 385 11.07 -23.72 -13.68
C THR A 385 9.72 -23.22 -13.20
N THR A 386 9.63 -22.01 -12.67
CA THR A 386 8.36 -21.45 -12.19
C THR A 386 7.58 -20.84 -13.34
N LYS A 387 6.37 -21.35 -13.59
CA LYS A 387 5.55 -20.97 -14.76
C LYS A 387 5.28 -19.48 -14.86
N ASN A 388 4.90 -18.88 -13.73
CA ASN A 388 4.54 -17.47 -13.62
C ASN A 388 5.43 -16.77 -12.58
N PRO A 389 6.58 -16.20 -13.00
CA PRO A 389 7.50 -15.50 -12.11
C PRO A 389 6.85 -14.41 -11.24
N VAL A 390 5.83 -13.69 -11.71
CA VAL A 390 5.12 -12.67 -10.90
C VAL A 390 4.41 -13.29 -9.68
N VAL A 391 3.88 -14.51 -9.81
CA VAL A 391 3.23 -15.24 -8.70
C VAL A 391 4.28 -15.61 -7.65
N LEU A 392 5.48 -16.02 -8.10
CA LEU A 392 6.59 -16.30 -7.20
C LEU A 392 7.11 -15.04 -6.52
N ALA A 393 7.21 -13.92 -7.25
CA ALA A 393 7.56 -12.63 -6.68
C ALA A 393 6.58 -12.25 -5.56
N ARG A 394 5.28 -12.44 -5.77
CA ARG A 394 4.27 -12.24 -4.71
C ARG A 394 4.47 -13.20 -3.53
N ALA A 395 4.76 -14.48 -3.79
CA ALA A 395 5.05 -15.44 -2.73
C ALA A 395 6.29 -15.06 -1.91
N VAL A 396 7.32 -14.46 -2.52
CA VAL A 396 8.49 -13.92 -1.78
C VAL A 396 8.04 -12.80 -0.85
N MET A 397 7.21 -11.88 -1.34
CA MET A 397 6.67 -10.78 -0.54
C MET A 397 5.83 -11.27 0.64
N GLU A 398 4.94 -12.24 0.40
CA GLU A 398 3.95 -12.71 1.37
C GLU A 398 4.49 -13.76 2.34
N HIS A 399 5.31 -14.71 1.87
CA HIS A 399 5.70 -15.90 2.61
C HIS A 399 7.19 -15.95 2.97
N SER A 400 7.88 -14.81 2.91
CA SER A 400 9.26 -14.69 3.37
C SER A 400 9.51 -13.36 4.10
N ARG A 401 10.67 -13.26 4.75
CA ARG A 401 11.20 -12.01 5.32
C ARG A 401 12.05 -11.21 4.32
N HIS A 402 12.19 -11.72 3.11
CA HIS A 402 13.10 -11.24 2.08
C HIS A 402 12.34 -10.48 0.99
N VAL A 403 13.04 -9.59 0.28
CA VAL A 403 12.47 -8.85 -0.85
C VAL A 403 12.84 -9.51 -2.18
N LEU A 404 14.06 -10.03 -2.33
CA LEU A 404 14.58 -10.55 -3.59
C LEU A 404 15.25 -11.91 -3.36
N LEU A 405 14.83 -12.93 -4.10
CA LEU A 405 15.51 -14.23 -4.19
C LEU A 405 16.04 -14.44 -5.62
N SER A 406 17.05 -15.29 -5.81
CA SER A 406 17.58 -15.55 -7.14
C SER A 406 17.99 -17.01 -7.40
N GLY A 407 17.97 -17.37 -8.68
CA GLY A 407 18.43 -18.65 -9.21
C GLY A 407 17.78 -19.87 -8.55
N ALA A 408 18.59 -20.91 -8.34
CA ALA A 408 18.13 -22.18 -7.78
C ALA A 408 17.47 -22.05 -6.39
N GLY A 409 17.87 -21.06 -5.58
CA GLY A 409 17.26 -20.79 -4.27
C GLY A 409 15.82 -20.26 -4.41
N ALA A 410 15.57 -19.40 -5.39
CA ALA A 410 14.22 -18.94 -5.70
C ALA A 410 13.33 -20.09 -6.24
N ASP A 411 13.86 -20.94 -7.12
CA ASP A 411 13.11 -22.12 -7.61
C ASP A 411 12.84 -23.14 -6.48
N GLN A 412 13.76 -23.28 -5.51
CA GLN A 412 13.50 -24.10 -4.32
C GLN A 412 12.35 -23.52 -3.48
N PHE A 413 12.42 -22.21 -3.19
CA PHE A 413 11.36 -21.53 -2.45
C PHE A 413 10.01 -21.66 -3.17
N ALA A 414 9.99 -21.55 -4.50
CA ALA A 414 8.77 -21.74 -5.31
C ALA A 414 8.12 -23.10 -5.06
N ARG A 415 8.91 -24.18 -5.01
CA ARG A 415 8.42 -25.53 -4.70
C ARG A 415 7.90 -25.64 -3.28
N GLU A 416 8.58 -25.04 -2.31
CA GLU A 416 8.16 -25.04 -0.90
C GLU A 416 6.84 -24.29 -0.69
N GLN A 417 6.60 -23.22 -1.46
CA GLN A 417 5.35 -22.47 -1.43
C GLN A 417 4.25 -23.05 -2.34
N GLY A 418 4.52 -24.15 -3.05
CA GLY A 418 3.53 -24.78 -3.94
C GLY A 418 3.19 -23.96 -5.20
N VAL A 419 4.08 -23.07 -5.63
CA VAL A 419 3.90 -22.31 -6.89
C VAL A 419 4.07 -23.26 -8.08
N GLU A 420 3.20 -23.17 -9.09
CA GLU A 420 3.18 -24.06 -10.25
C GLU A 420 4.54 -24.11 -10.97
N GLN A 421 5.07 -25.33 -11.10
CA GLN A 421 6.33 -25.62 -11.79
C GLN A 421 6.05 -26.26 -13.16
N VAL A 422 6.88 -25.94 -14.14
CA VAL A 422 6.79 -26.44 -15.52
C VAL A 422 8.15 -26.95 -16.00
N ASP A 423 8.12 -27.83 -17.00
CA ASP A 423 9.32 -28.17 -17.76
C ASP A 423 9.82 -26.92 -18.50
N PRO A 424 11.14 -26.62 -18.53
CA PRO A 424 11.67 -25.45 -19.21
C PRO A 424 11.26 -25.30 -20.68
N SER A 425 10.91 -26.40 -21.36
CA SER A 425 10.35 -26.40 -22.72
C SER A 425 9.05 -25.58 -22.84
N TYR A 426 8.32 -25.36 -21.76
CA TYR A 426 7.11 -24.52 -21.73
C TYR A 426 7.40 -23.07 -22.15
N PHE A 427 8.56 -22.54 -21.74
CA PHE A 427 8.92 -21.14 -22.02
C PHE A 427 9.32 -20.91 -23.48
N ARG A 428 9.73 -21.97 -24.17
CA ARG A 428 10.19 -21.91 -25.55
C ARG A 428 9.03 -21.69 -26.52
N THR A 429 9.24 -20.77 -27.46
CA THR A 429 8.49 -20.70 -28.72
C THR A 429 9.44 -20.89 -29.89
N ASP A 430 8.93 -21.40 -31.01
CA ASP A 430 9.76 -21.58 -32.20
C ASP A 430 10.30 -20.26 -32.72
N GLN A 431 9.50 -19.19 -32.65
CA GLN A 431 9.93 -17.84 -33.02
C GLN A 431 11.15 -17.39 -32.19
N ARG A 432 11.06 -17.43 -30.86
CA ARG A 432 12.15 -17.03 -29.95
C ARG A 432 13.39 -17.90 -30.14
N TRP A 433 13.20 -19.18 -30.46
CA TRP A 433 14.31 -20.08 -30.73
C TRP A 433 15.04 -19.72 -32.03
N GLN A 434 14.32 -19.38 -33.09
CA GLN A 434 14.96 -18.92 -34.33
C GLN A 434 15.70 -17.59 -34.14
N GLU A 435 15.14 -16.67 -33.35
CA GLU A 435 15.82 -15.41 -32.97
C GLU A 435 17.13 -15.69 -32.22
N TYR A 436 17.12 -16.61 -31.25
CA TYR A 436 18.35 -17.05 -30.56
C TYR A 436 19.38 -17.66 -31.52
N LEU A 437 18.96 -18.53 -32.45
CA LEU A 437 19.86 -19.13 -33.42
C LEU A 437 20.45 -18.09 -34.39
N SER A 438 19.69 -17.06 -34.77
CA SER A 438 20.20 -15.93 -35.55
C SER A 438 21.27 -15.19 -34.75
N TRP A 439 20.94 -14.77 -33.53
CA TRP A 439 21.85 -14.09 -32.63
C TRP A 439 23.16 -14.85 -32.43
N LYS A 440 23.08 -16.17 -32.23
CA LYS A 440 24.26 -17.02 -32.01
C LYS A 440 25.18 -17.09 -33.24
N ARG A 441 24.61 -17.11 -34.45
CA ARG A 441 25.39 -17.03 -35.70
C ARG A 441 26.07 -15.67 -35.83
N ASP A 442 25.36 -14.60 -35.49
CA ASP A 442 25.89 -13.23 -35.60
C ASP A 442 26.94 -12.92 -34.53
N GLU A 443 26.82 -13.49 -33.32
CA GLU A 443 27.85 -13.45 -32.27
C GLU A 443 29.17 -14.08 -32.75
N GLU A 444 29.10 -15.25 -33.42
CA GLU A 444 30.26 -15.88 -34.05
C GLU A 444 30.91 -14.99 -35.14
N HIS A 445 30.16 -14.03 -35.70
CA HIS A 445 30.62 -13.07 -36.71
C HIS A 445 30.84 -11.63 -36.16
N ALA A 446 30.82 -11.44 -34.84
CA ALA A 446 31.08 -10.18 -34.11
C ALA A 446 30.14 -8.99 -34.44
N ALA A 447 28.99 -9.21 -35.08
CA ALA A 447 28.03 -8.17 -35.42
C ALA A 447 26.74 -8.31 -34.58
N LEU A 448 26.74 -7.79 -33.35
CA LEU A 448 25.50 -7.64 -32.59
C LEU A 448 24.69 -6.49 -33.19
N ASP A 449 23.58 -6.80 -33.86
CA ASP A 449 22.55 -5.82 -34.16
C ASP A 449 21.73 -5.52 -32.86
N PRO A 450 21.82 -4.30 -32.29
CA PRO A 450 21.14 -3.93 -31.05
C PRO A 450 19.61 -3.81 -31.15
N THR A 451 19.01 -4.14 -32.31
CA THR A 451 17.61 -3.84 -32.64
C THR A 451 16.59 -4.94 -32.34
N HIS A 452 16.98 -6.15 -31.94
CA HIS A 452 15.99 -7.20 -31.60
C HIS A 452 15.48 -7.06 -30.16
N ARG A 453 14.64 -6.04 -29.93
CA ARG A 453 14.03 -5.71 -28.64
C ARG A 453 12.59 -6.18 -28.57
N TYR A 454 12.36 -7.26 -27.85
CA TYR A 454 11.01 -7.67 -27.45
C TYR A 454 10.94 -7.58 -25.93
N GLY A 455 10.11 -6.67 -25.45
CA GLY A 455 10.27 -6.07 -24.13
C GLY A 455 9.57 -6.81 -23.00
N THR A 456 10.01 -6.45 -21.81
CA THR A 456 9.42 -6.71 -20.50
C THR A 456 7.92 -6.41 -20.48
N VAL A 457 7.15 -7.19 -19.75
CA VAL A 457 5.72 -6.95 -19.49
C VAL A 457 5.52 -6.33 -18.11
N GLY A 458 4.42 -5.62 -17.91
CA GLY A 458 4.12 -5.07 -16.61
C GLY A 458 2.77 -4.39 -16.51
N ALA A 459 2.38 -4.07 -15.28
CA ALA A 459 1.12 -3.45 -14.94
C ALA A 459 1.27 -2.49 -13.75
N VAL A 460 0.47 -1.43 -13.74
CA VAL A 460 0.25 -0.56 -12.59
C VAL A 460 -1.25 -0.37 -12.39
N ALA A 461 -1.71 -0.37 -11.14
CA ALA A 461 -3.13 -0.26 -10.83
C ALA A 461 -3.38 0.63 -9.60
N ARG A 462 -4.55 1.28 -9.61
CA ARG A 462 -5.17 1.91 -8.44
C ARG A 462 -6.50 1.22 -8.17
N ASP A 463 -6.71 0.78 -6.94
CA ASP A 463 -7.99 0.20 -6.54
C ASP A 463 -9.00 1.23 -6.00
N GLN A 464 -10.21 0.75 -5.71
CA GLN A 464 -11.31 1.58 -5.22
C GLN A 464 -11.05 2.16 -3.82
N ARG A 465 -10.05 1.64 -3.08
CA ARG A 465 -9.61 2.18 -1.78
C ARG A 465 -8.51 3.24 -1.93
N GLY A 466 -8.00 3.40 -3.16
CA GLY A 466 -6.95 4.33 -3.51
C GLY A 466 -5.54 3.79 -3.34
N HIS A 467 -5.37 2.47 -3.17
CA HIS A 467 -4.06 1.85 -3.08
C HIS A 467 -3.47 1.61 -4.46
N LEU A 468 -2.17 1.87 -4.58
CA LEU A 468 -1.39 1.67 -5.78
C LEU A 468 -0.61 0.35 -5.72
N ALA A 469 -0.42 -0.29 -6.86
CA ALA A 469 0.48 -1.44 -6.99
C ALA A 469 1.18 -1.43 -8.35
N ALA A 470 2.34 -2.07 -8.42
CA ALA A 470 3.09 -2.28 -9.65
C ALA A 470 3.60 -3.72 -9.72
N ALA A 471 3.60 -4.30 -10.93
CA ALA A 471 4.22 -5.58 -11.22
C ALA A 471 4.92 -5.56 -12.57
N THR A 472 6.06 -6.24 -12.68
CA THR A 472 6.88 -6.29 -13.89
C THR A 472 7.49 -7.68 -14.02
N SER A 473 7.55 -8.24 -15.24
CA SER A 473 8.11 -9.58 -15.51
C SER A 473 8.83 -9.61 -16.87
N THR A 474 9.92 -10.37 -16.96
CA THR A 474 10.77 -10.41 -18.17
C THR A 474 11.55 -11.73 -18.34
N GLY A 475 11.84 -12.09 -19.59
CA GLY A 475 12.90 -13.04 -19.92
C GLY A 475 14.30 -12.41 -20.01
N GLY A 476 14.40 -11.08 -19.93
CA GLY A 476 15.64 -10.32 -20.08
C GLY A 476 16.00 -10.05 -21.53
N LEU A 477 17.29 -10.14 -21.87
CA LEU A 477 17.79 -9.89 -23.23
C LEU A 477 18.25 -11.20 -23.88
N THR A 478 18.00 -11.34 -25.17
CA THR A 478 18.53 -12.45 -25.97
C THR A 478 20.05 -12.47 -25.86
N GLY A 479 20.63 -13.64 -25.59
CA GLY A 479 22.08 -13.81 -25.49
C GLY A 479 22.69 -13.26 -24.21
N LYS A 480 21.87 -12.91 -23.20
CA LYS A 480 22.38 -12.49 -21.90
C LYS A 480 23.31 -13.56 -21.32
N ARG A 481 24.40 -13.14 -20.67
CA ARG A 481 25.43 -14.05 -20.13
C ARG A 481 25.46 -14.03 -18.61
N TRP A 482 26.01 -15.09 -18.03
CA TRP A 482 26.48 -15.16 -16.64
C TRP A 482 25.44 -14.87 -15.56
N GLY A 483 24.15 -15.08 -15.87
CA GLY A 483 23.06 -14.74 -14.95
C GLY A 483 22.81 -13.23 -14.85
N ARG A 484 22.99 -12.47 -15.93
CA ARG A 484 22.64 -11.05 -16.02
C ARG A 484 21.21 -10.80 -15.52
N ILE A 485 21.08 -9.86 -14.60
CA ILE A 485 19.82 -9.38 -14.01
C ILE A 485 19.54 -7.98 -14.53
N GLY A 486 18.34 -7.77 -15.06
CA GLY A 486 17.87 -6.47 -15.55
C GLY A 486 17.27 -5.57 -14.47
N ASP A 487 16.57 -4.53 -14.89
CA ASP A 487 15.87 -3.57 -14.03
C ASP A 487 14.63 -4.16 -13.35
N THR A 488 13.96 -5.10 -14.02
CA THR A 488 12.68 -5.69 -13.58
C THR A 488 12.64 -6.14 -12.12
N PRO A 489 13.57 -6.99 -11.61
CA PRO A 489 13.50 -7.44 -10.23
C PRO A 489 14.10 -6.44 -9.21
N ILE A 490 14.59 -5.29 -9.68
CA ILE A 490 15.25 -4.28 -8.84
C ILE A 490 14.23 -3.21 -8.48
N ILE A 491 13.73 -3.26 -7.23
CA ILE A 491 12.77 -2.30 -6.71
C ILE A 491 13.33 -0.87 -6.80
N GLY A 492 12.59 0.00 -7.47
CA GLY A 492 12.98 1.37 -7.76
C GLY A 492 13.62 1.57 -9.14
N ALA A 493 14.08 0.51 -9.81
CA ALA A 493 14.54 0.60 -11.20
C ALA A 493 13.42 0.25 -12.18
N GLY A 494 13.00 -1.02 -12.21
CA GLY A 494 11.96 -1.52 -13.13
C GLY A 494 10.55 -1.48 -12.55
N THR A 495 10.41 -1.66 -11.24
CA THR A 495 9.12 -1.74 -10.54
C THR A 495 9.13 -0.88 -9.30
N TYR A 496 8.12 -0.03 -9.13
CA TYR A 496 7.95 0.74 -7.90
C TYR A 496 6.49 1.13 -7.67
N ALA A 497 6.03 1.12 -6.42
CA ALA A 497 4.73 1.64 -6.05
C ALA A 497 4.79 2.31 -4.67
N MET A 498 4.14 3.46 -4.55
CA MET A 498 3.99 4.19 -3.30
C MET A 498 2.68 4.98 -3.33
N ASP A 499 1.78 4.66 -2.40
CA ASP A 499 0.50 5.34 -2.26
C ASP A 499 0.65 6.86 -2.17
N LYS A 500 -0.34 7.57 -2.71
CA LYS A 500 -0.39 9.04 -2.81
C LYS A 500 0.72 9.67 -3.66
N THR A 501 1.66 8.91 -4.20
CA THR A 501 2.71 9.41 -5.08
C THR A 501 2.57 8.80 -6.46
N CYS A 502 3.08 7.58 -6.66
CA CYS A 502 3.03 6.97 -7.97
C CYS A 502 3.25 5.44 -7.95
N ALA A 503 2.82 4.77 -9.01
CA ALA A 503 3.21 3.41 -9.37
C ALA A 503 3.80 3.40 -10.77
N VAL A 504 4.87 2.62 -10.97
CA VAL A 504 5.65 2.58 -12.20
C VAL A 504 6.06 1.15 -12.53
N SER A 505 5.92 0.79 -13.80
CA SER A 505 6.51 -0.40 -14.41
C SER A 505 7.26 0.00 -15.67
N ALA A 506 8.52 -0.42 -15.79
CA ALA A 506 9.41 -0.04 -16.88
C ALA A 506 9.73 -1.21 -17.82
N THR A 507 10.19 -0.86 -19.02
CA THR A 507 10.65 -1.79 -20.05
C THR A 507 11.73 -1.14 -20.90
N GLY A 508 12.85 -1.82 -21.12
CA GLY A 508 13.89 -1.34 -22.03
C GLY A 508 15.25 -1.95 -21.76
N THR A 509 16.31 -1.20 -22.09
CA THR A 509 17.68 -1.61 -21.81
C THR A 509 17.99 -1.44 -20.32
N GLY A 510 17.72 -2.50 -19.55
CA GLY A 510 17.68 -2.48 -18.08
C GLY A 510 18.90 -1.87 -17.37
N GLU A 511 20.10 -1.97 -17.94
CA GLU A 511 21.32 -1.36 -17.38
C GLU A 511 21.17 0.15 -17.14
N PHE A 512 20.50 0.87 -18.05
CA PHE A 512 20.30 2.32 -17.94
C PHE A 512 19.17 2.67 -16.98
N PHE A 513 18.12 1.85 -16.93
CA PHE A 513 17.02 2.01 -15.96
C PHE A 513 17.49 1.78 -14.52
N ILE A 514 18.40 0.82 -14.30
CA ILE A 514 19.08 0.63 -13.00
C ILE A 514 19.91 1.87 -12.64
N ARG A 515 20.75 2.34 -13.57
CA ARG A 515 21.65 3.48 -13.32
C ARG A 515 20.91 4.79 -13.03
N GLN A 516 19.71 4.97 -13.58
CA GLN A 516 18.85 6.13 -13.29
C GLN A 516 17.86 5.93 -12.15
N VAL A 517 17.75 4.70 -11.61
CA VAL A 517 16.73 4.34 -10.62
C VAL A 517 15.34 4.78 -11.12
N ALA A 518 15.06 4.45 -12.39
CA ALA A 518 14.04 5.15 -13.19
C ALA A 518 12.64 5.14 -12.55
N ALA A 519 12.15 3.98 -12.08
CA ALA A 519 10.83 3.88 -11.47
C ALA A 519 10.69 4.74 -10.19
N ARG A 520 11.69 4.74 -9.31
CA ARG A 520 11.70 5.58 -8.10
C ARG A 520 11.83 7.06 -8.47
N GLN A 521 12.62 7.38 -9.49
CA GLN A 521 12.85 8.75 -9.94
C GLN A 521 11.55 9.44 -10.38
N VAL A 522 10.66 8.74 -11.08
CA VAL A 522 9.33 9.26 -11.42
C VAL A 522 8.56 9.65 -10.15
N CYS A 523 8.54 8.78 -9.14
CA CYS A 523 7.86 9.07 -7.87
C CYS A 523 8.51 10.24 -7.12
N ASP A 524 9.85 10.33 -7.09
CA ASP A 524 10.55 11.44 -6.44
C ASP A 524 10.24 12.79 -7.13
N ARG A 525 10.07 12.80 -8.45
CA ARG A 525 9.64 14.00 -9.19
C ARG A 525 8.21 14.42 -8.83
N VAL A 526 7.29 13.47 -8.73
CA VAL A 526 5.92 13.75 -8.28
C VAL A 526 5.93 14.27 -6.85
N GLN A 527 6.65 13.58 -5.95
CA GLN A 527 6.62 13.87 -4.51
C GLN A 527 7.38 15.14 -4.11
N TRP A 528 8.55 15.40 -4.71
CA TRP A 528 9.45 16.47 -4.25
C TRP A 528 9.51 17.66 -5.20
N LYS A 529 9.03 17.52 -6.44
CA LYS A 529 8.98 18.61 -7.43
C LYS A 529 7.56 18.98 -7.84
N ASP A 530 6.55 18.36 -7.24
CA ASP A 530 5.13 18.55 -7.56
C ASP A 530 4.83 18.45 -9.08
N GLN A 531 5.60 17.61 -9.78
CA GLN A 531 5.38 17.38 -11.21
C GLN A 531 4.14 16.50 -11.42
N ASP A 532 3.35 16.81 -12.44
CA ASP A 532 2.34 15.86 -12.90
C ASP A 532 2.99 14.57 -13.42
N ILE A 533 2.22 13.48 -13.42
CA ILE A 533 2.74 12.15 -13.73
C ILE A 533 3.27 12.01 -15.15
N ALA A 534 2.70 12.75 -16.12
CA ALA A 534 3.15 12.69 -17.51
C ALA A 534 4.48 13.44 -17.69
N ALA A 535 4.63 14.60 -17.06
CA ALA A 535 5.87 15.37 -17.03
C ALA A 535 6.98 14.60 -16.31
N ALA A 536 6.68 13.99 -15.16
CA ALA A 536 7.62 13.19 -14.38
C ALA A 536 8.12 11.96 -15.18
N ALA A 537 7.19 11.23 -15.81
CA ALA A 537 7.49 10.08 -16.67
C ALA A 537 8.35 10.47 -17.87
N SER A 538 7.98 11.55 -18.57
CA SER A 538 8.71 12.02 -19.76
C SER A 538 10.11 12.52 -19.42
N ALA A 539 10.26 13.29 -18.34
CA ALA A 539 11.56 13.78 -17.90
C ALA A 539 12.51 12.62 -17.52
N THR A 540 11.98 11.60 -16.83
CA THR A 540 12.75 10.40 -16.47
C THR A 540 13.21 9.64 -17.71
N MET A 541 12.33 9.46 -18.70
CA MET A 541 12.72 8.83 -19.97
C MET A 541 13.75 9.67 -20.75
N GLY A 542 13.71 10.99 -20.63
CA GLY A 542 14.75 11.89 -21.13
C GLY A 542 16.11 11.59 -20.51
N GLU A 543 16.20 11.49 -19.18
CA GLU A 543 17.46 11.22 -18.46
C GLU A 543 18.00 9.79 -18.69
N VAL A 544 17.11 8.81 -18.91
CA VAL A 544 17.50 7.48 -19.38
C VAL A 544 18.11 7.58 -20.79
N GLY A 545 17.51 8.38 -21.67
CA GLY A 545 18.03 8.67 -23.01
C GLY A 545 19.39 9.37 -23.02
N GLU A 546 19.60 10.35 -22.15
CA GLU A 546 20.85 11.11 -22.04
C GLU A 546 22.06 10.23 -21.74
N ILE A 547 21.86 9.12 -21.01
CA ILE A 547 22.92 8.15 -20.72
C ILE A 547 23.01 7.02 -21.74
N GLY A 548 22.23 7.06 -22.82
CA GLY A 548 22.22 6.09 -23.92
C GLY A 548 21.19 4.97 -23.79
N GLY A 549 20.27 5.04 -22.83
CA GLY A 549 19.22 4.06 -22.64
C GLY A 549 18.01 4.29 -23.54
N GLU A 550 17.36 3.22 -23.96
CA GLU A 550 16.13 3.29 -24.74
C GLU A 550 15.10 2.28 -24.22
N GLY A 551 13.82 2.66 -24.27
CA GLY A 551 12.69 1.90 -23.77
C GLY A 551 11.47 2.78 -23.48
N GLY A 552 10.72 2.41 -22.45
CA GLY A 552 9.57 3.15 -21.95
C GLY A 552 9.14 2.71 -20.56
N LEU A 553 8.14 3.40 -20.03
CA LEU A 553 7.50 3.07 -18.77
C LEU A 553 6.02 3.46 -18.80
N ILE A 554 5.24 2.76 -17.99
CA ILE A 554 3.89 3.16 -17.59
C ILE A 554 3.96 3.70 -16.18
N ALA A 555 3.26 4.79 -15.93
CA ALA A 555 3.20 5.43 -14.63
C ALA A 555 1.76 5.80 -14.26
N MET A 556 1.44 5.80 -12.98
CA MET A 556 0.14 6.18 -12.44
C MET A 556 0.31 7.04 -11.19
N ASP A 557 -0.41 8.14 -11.07
CA ASP A 557 -0.41 8.97 -9.85
C ASP A 557 -1.37 8.45 -8.77
N GLY A 558 -1.34 9.06 -7.58
CA GLY A 558 -2.25 8.74 -6.47
C GLY A 558 -3.74 8.93 -6.76
N ASP A 559 -4.08 9.72 -7.78
CA ASP A 559 -5.47 9.92 -8.24
C ASP A 559 -5.88 8.89 -9.31
N GLY A 560 -4.94 8.06 -9.78
CA GLY A 560 -5.19 7.05 -10.79
C GLY A 560 -5.02 7.54 -12.22
N ARG A 561 -4.47 8.74 -12.44
CA ARG A 561 -4.15 9.25 -13.78
C ARG A 561 -2.95 8.50 -14.34
N ILE A 562 -3.08 8.07 -15.59
CA ILE A 562 -2.10 7.21 -16.26
C ILE A 562 -1.23 8.05 -17.19
N ALA A 563 0.08 7.79 -17.19
CA ALA A 563 1.03 8.27 -18.17
C ALA A 563 1.76 7.12 -18.85
N PHE A 564 2.03 7.30 -20.15
CA PHE A 564 2.88 6.43 -20.94
C PHE A 564 4.04 7.28 -21.47
N ALA A 565 5.28 6.93 -21.14
CA ALA A 565 6.46 7.61 -21.64
C ALA A 565 7.39 6.61 -22.32
N MET A 566 7.92 6.97 -23.48
CA MET A 566 8.86 6.13 -24.23
C MET A 566 9.81 7.02 -25.03
N ASN A 567 11.03 6.54 -25.24
CA ASN A 567 11.99 7.11 -26.18
C ASN A 567 12.34 6.12 -27.31
N SER A 568 11.57 5.05 -27.44
CA SER A 568 11.59 4.07 -28.54
C SER A 568 10.47 4.33 -29.57
N ASP A 569 10.53 3.65 -30.72
CA ASP A 569 9.54 3.82 -31.81
C ASP A 569 8.12 3.30 -31.47
N GLY A 570 8.03 2.35 -30.53
CA GLY A 570 6.77 1.82 -30.05
C GLY A 570 6.85 1.17 -28.68
N MET A 571 5.67 0.95 -28.12
CA MET A 571 5.45 0.22 -26.87
C MET A 571 4.04 -0.40 -26.90
N TYR A 572 3.97 -1.73 -26.81
CA TYR A 572 2.71 -2.46 -26.61
C TYR A 572 2.14 -2.00 -25.27
N ARG A 573 0.96 -1.37 -25.25
CA ARG A 573 0.40 -0.79 -24.04
C ARG A 573 -1.12 -0.73 -24.07
N GLY A 574 -1.71 -0.63 -22.89
CA GLY A 574 -3.14 -0.38 -22.77
C GLY A 574 -3.54 0.15 -21.41
N SER A 575 -4.75 0.69 -21.34
CA SER A 575 -5.35 1.21 -20.11
C SER A 575 -6.84 0.96 -20.05
N VAL A 576 -7.38 0.89 -18.84
CA VAL A 576 -8.81 0.83 -18.53
C VAL A 576 -9.05 1.45 -17.16
N SER A 577 -10.20 2.11 -16.98
CA SER A 577 -10.63 2.65 -15.68
C SER A 577 -12.14 2.47 -15.50
N ASP A 578 -12.67 2.84 -14.34
CA ASP A 578 -14.11 2.86 -14.07
C ASP A 578 -14.88 3.82 -14.98
N ASP A 579 -14.21 4.87 -15.48
CA ASP A 579 -14.79 5.92 -16.31
C ASP A 579 -14.37 5.86 -17.78
N GLN A 580 -13.38 5.04 -18.15
CA GLN A 580 -12.90 4.91 -19.53
C GLN A 580 -12.85 3.45 -20.01
N PRO A 581 -13.40 3.16 -21.20
CA PRO A 581 -13.35 1.80 -21.75
C PRO A 581 -11.88 1.40 -22.05
N PRO A 582 -11.60 0.09 -22.13
CA PRO A 582 -10.28 -0.40 -22.50
C PRO A 582 -9.76 0.22 -23.81
N ARG A 583 -8.49 0.67 -23.79
CA ARG A 583 -7.77 1.18 -24.95
C ARG A 583 -6.43 0.47 -25.06
N THR A 584 -6.01 0.16 -26.27
CA THR A 584 -4.70 -0.44 -26.56
C THR A 584 -3.99 0.32 -27.67
N ALA A 585 -2.68 0.36 -27.60
CA ALA A 585 -1.82 0.98 -28.61
C ALA A 585 -0.48 0.25 -28.70
N ILE A 586 0.17 0.39 -29.85
CA ILE A 586 1.47 -0.24 -30.13
C ILE A 586 2.47 0.83 -30.57
N TYR A 587 2.05 1.72 -31.46
CA TYR A 587 2.95 2.68 -32.08
C TYR A 587 3.03 3.98 -31.26
N ALA A 588 4.13 4.71 -31.42
CA ALA A 588 4.24 6.09 -30.91
C ALA A 588 3.11 6.97 -31.50
N GLY A 589 2.56 7.88 -30.67
CA GLY A 589 1.51 8.84 -31.03
C GLY A 589 0.10 8.25 -31.25
N GLU A 590 -0.11 6.94 -31.08
CA GLU A 590 -1.41 6.30 -31.36
C GLU A 590 -2.51 6.64 -30.33
N MET A 591 -2.15 6.94 -29.07
CA MET A 591 -3.13 7.30 -28.02
C MET A 591 -3.38 8.82 -27.88
N ASP A 592 -2.64 9.66 -28.61
CA ASP A 592 -2.80 11.13 -28.59
C ASP A 592 -3.96 11.62 -29.47
N VAL A 593 -4.69 10.71 -30.13
CA VAL A 593 -5.87 11.00 -30.94
C VAL A 593 -7.10 11.21 -30.04
N GLY A 594 -6.98 12.16 -29.11
CA GLY A 594 -7.98 12.54 -28.11
C GLY A 594 -7.95 14.01 -27.70
N ARG A 595 -7.02 14.83 -28.24
CA ARG A 595 -7.21 16.28 -28.26
C ARG A 595 -8.46 16.56 -29.08
N ARG A 596 -9.52 17.08 -28.43
CA ARG A 596 -10.60 17.74 -29.17
C ARG A 596 -9.94 18.75 -30.12
N PRO A 597 -10.36 18.85 -31.39
CA PRO A 597 -9.97 19.97 -32.23
C PRO A 597 -10.39 21.27 -31.50
N GLU A 598 -9.55 22.30 -31.57
CA GLU A 598 -9.85 23.65 -31.10
C GLU A 598 -11.18 24.19 -31.63
#